data_AF-A0A9E5Q3H7-F1
#
_entry.id   AF-A0A9E5Q3H7-F1
#
_cell.length_a   1.000
_cell.length_b   1.000
_cell.length_c   1.000
_cell.angle_alpha   90.00
_cell.angle_beta   90.00
_cell.angle_gamma   90.00
#
_symmetry.space_group_name_H-M   'P 1'
#
loop_
_entity.id
_entity.type
_entity.pdbx_description
1 polymer ?
#
loop_
_entity_poly.entity_id
_entity_poly.type
_entity_poly.pdbx_seq_one_letter_code
_entity_poly.pdbx_strand_id
1 'polypeptide(L)'
;PALLAPAEGASIAQGELVVLQWAASRPLPEGASYLVQVRNIESGEVFRDTTRSNIYRLPDSLRPGVGGSATYEWVVVVVEDSDPDSLVISEQGEGRTFTWGS
;
A
#
# COMPACT_ATOMS: atom_id res chain seq x y z
N PRO A 1 9.24 -7.01 0.48
CA PRO A 1 8.71 -6.79 1.84
C PRO A 1 7.63 -7.83 2.17
N ALA A 2 7.43 -8.21 3.43
CA ALA A 2 6.37 -9.14 3.83
C ALA A 2 5.16 -8.36 4.34
N LEU A 3 4.03 -8.45 3.63
CA LEU A 3 2.82 -7.69 3.94
C LEU A 3 2.12 -8.29 5.18
N LEU A 4 1.72 -7.46 6.14
CA LEU A 4 1.18 -7.90 7.43
C LEU A 4 -0.29 -7.50 7.63
N ALA A 5 -0.58 -6.21 7.48
CA ALA A 5 -1.92 -5.65 7.66
C ALA A 5 -2.21 -4.63 6.55
N PRO A 6 -3.45 -4.53 6.05
CA PRO A 6 -4.57 -5.43 6.32
C PRO A 6 -4.29 -6.89 5.96
N ALA A 7 -5.02 -7.81 6.59
CA ALA A 7 -5.00 -9.21 6.19
C ALA A 7 -5.56 -9.36 4.76
N GLU A 8 -5.20 -10.44 4.08
CA GLU A 8 -5.75 -10.73 2.76
C GLU A 8 -7.28 -10.82 2.82
N GLY A 9 -7.96 -10.10 1.94
CA GLY A 9 -9.42 -10.03 1.87
C GLY A 9 -10.09 -9.34 3.06
N ALA A 10 -9.35 -8.54 3.85
CA ALA A 10 -9.92 -7.82 4.98
C ALA A 10 -11.02 -6.85 4.55
N SER A 11 -12.08 -6.75 5.35
CA SER A 11 -13.16 -5.77 5.17
C SER A 11 -13.04 -4.68 6.22
N ILE A 12 -12.92 -3.43 5.79
CA ILE A 12 -12.67 -2.26 6.65
C ILE A 12 -13.85 -1.29 6.52
N ALA A 13 -14.42 -0.89 7.64
CA ALA A 13 -15.61 -0.03 7.65
C ALA A 13 -15.32 1.37 7.08
N GLN A 14 -16.33 2.01 6.51
CA GLN A 14 -16.19 3.35 5.92
C GLN A 14 -15.62 4.41 6.88
N GLY A 15 -15.91 4.29 8.19
CA GLY A 15 -15.43 5.21 9.22
C GLY A 15 -13.98 4.97 9.64
N GLU A 16 -13.40 3.82 9.32
CA GLU A 16 -12.08 3.41 9.79
C GLU A 16 -10.97 3.87 8.86
N LEU A 17 -9.76 4.02 9.45
CA LEU A 17 -8.55 4.34 8.71
C LEU A 17 -7.88 3.05 8.25
N VAL A 18 -7.45 3.03 6.99
CA VAL A 18 -6.62 1.94 6.49
C VAL A 18 -5.15 2.26 6.77
N VAL A 19 -4.49 1.38 7.51
CA VAL A 19 -3.06 1.47 7.83
C VAL A 19 -2.37 0.22 7.29
N LEU A 20 -1.56 0.41 6.25
CA LEU A 20 -0.74 -0.62 5.66
C LEU A 20 0.49 -0.87 6.56
N GLN A 21 0.82 -2.14 6.77
CA GLN A 21 1.95 -2.56 7.59
C GLN A 21 2.69 -3.70 6.92
N TRP A 22 4.03 -3.65 6.95
CA TRP A 22 4.87 -4.70 6.40
C TRP A 22 6.15 -4.88 7.22
N ALA A 23 6.69 -6.09 7.20
CA ALA A 23 8.01 -6.40 7.72
C ALA A 23 9.06 -6.36 6.61
N ALA A 24 10.23 -5.83 6.91
CA ALA A 24 11.41 -5.98 6.07
C ALA A 24 12.31 -7.07 6.66
N SER A 25 12.79 -7.99 5.82
CA SER A 25 13.72 -9.04 6.25
C SER A 25 15.14 -8.50 6.50
N ARG A 26 15.45 -7.31 5.98
CA ARG A 26 16.71 -6.59 6.15
C ARG A 26 16.44 -5.09 6.32
N PRO A 27 17.35 -4.34 6.94
CA PRO A 27 17.27 -2.89 6.97
C PRO A 27 17.16 -2.31 5.55
N LEU A 28 16.43 -1.21 5.44
CA LEU A 28 16.36 -0.42 4.21
C LEU A 28 17.77 0.11 3.88
N PRO A 29 18.28 -0.04 2.64
CA PRO A 29 19.56 0.54 2.25
C PRO A 29 19.58 2.07 2.45
N GLU A 30 20.78 2.63 2.61
CA GLU A 30 20.93 4.09 2.63
C GLU A 30 20.47 4.69 1.29
N GLY A 31 19.75 5.81 1.34
CA GLY A 31 19.16 6.45 0.16
C GLY A 31 17.80 5.88 -0.24
N ALA A 32 17.62 4.57 -0.13
CA ALA A 32 16.42 3.87 -0.57
C ALA A 32 15.14 4.25 0.21
N SER A 33 14.00 3.96 -0.42
CA SER A 33 12.66 4.10 0.16
C SER A 33 11.80 2.87 -0.12
N TYR A 34 10.76 2.66 0.69
CA TYR A 34 9.65 1.82 0.29
C TYR A 34 8.76 2.58 -0.68
N LEU A 35 8.36 1.93 -1.78
CA LEU A 35 7.31 2.39 -2.66
C LEU A 35 6.03 1.61 -2.31
N VAL A 36 5.02 2.33 -1.85
CA VAL A 36 3.67 1.83 -1.62
C VAL A 36 2.88 2.04 -2.91
N GLN A 37 2.31 0.98 -3.47
CA GLN A 37 1.39 1.07 -4.60
C GLN A 37 0.05 0.49 -4.19
N VAL A 38 -1.02 1.22 -4.47
CA VAL A 38 -2.40 0.82 -4.17
C VAL A 38 -3.22 1.00 -5.43
N ARG A 39 -3.76 -0.10 -5.95
CA ARG A 39 -4.60 -0.12 -7.13
C ARG A 39 -6.04 -0.37 -6.72
N ASN A 40 -6.94 0.53 -7.11
CA ASN A 40 -8.37 0.25 -7.10
C ASN A 40 -8.67 -0.79 -8.20
N ILE A 41 -9.22 -1.94 -7.82
CA ILE A 41 -9.40 -3.06 -8.76
C ILE A 41 -10.54 -2.76 -9.74
N GLU A 42 -11.54 -2.00 -9.31
CA GLU A 42 -12.69 -1.65 -10.14
C GLU A 42 -12.37 -0.57 -11.19
N SER A 43 -11.64 0.49 -10.82
CA SER A 43 -11.30 1.60 -11.72
C SER A 43 -9.96 1.44 -12.44
N GLY A 44 -9.06 0.61 -11.91
CA GLY A 44 -7.68 0.48 -12.37
C GLY A 44 -6.78 1.65 -11.98
N GLU A 45 -7.29 2.65 -11.26
CA GLU A 45 -6.48 3.78 -10.77
C GLU A 45 -5.42 3.30 -9.79
N VAL A 46 -4.19 3.81 -9.94
CA VAL A 46 -3.05 3.44 -9.12
C VAL A 46 -2.55 4.66 -8.37
N PHE A 47 -2.59 4.57 -7.04
CA PHE A 47 -1.90 5.47 -6.14
C PHE A 47 -0.49 4.95 -5.85
N ARG A 48 0.48 5.87 -5.81
CA ARG A 48 1.88 5.58 -5.51
C ARG A 48 2.42 6.63 -4.56
N ASP A 49 3.15 6.20 -3.55
CA ASP A 49 3.88 7.09 -2.66
C ASP A 49 5.11 6.40 -2.07
N THR A 50 6.11 7.17 -1.66
CA THR A 50 7.32 6.66 -1.03
C THR A 50 7.37 6.96 0.46
N THR A 51 7.98 6.06 1.22
CA THR A 51 8.20 6.26 2.65
C THR A 51 9.40 5.46 3.15
N ARG A 52 10.01 5.89 4.24
CA ARG A 52 11.03 5.12 4.97
C ARG A 52 10.47 4.38 6.19
N SER A 53 9.19 4.58 6.49
CA SER A 53 8.47 3.88 7.56
C SER A 53 7.95 2.53 7.06
N ASN A 54 7.84 1.54 7.95
CA ASN A 54 7.20 0.24 7.68
C ASN A 54 5.67 0.27 7.85
N ILE A 55 5.12 1.46 8.05
CA ILE A 55 3.72 1.75 8.33
C ILE A 55 3.30 2.91 7.43
N TYR A 56 2.18 2.77 6.74
CA TYR A 56 1.66 3.81 5.86
C TYR A 56 0.14 3.95 6.00
N ARG A 57 -0.33 5.14 6.35
CA ARG A 57 -1.76 5.45 6.42
C ARG A 57 -2.23 5.89 5.03
N LEU A 58 -3.28 5.24 4.51
CA LEU A 58 -3.85 5.66 3.23
C LEU A 58 -4.49 7.06 3.35
N PRO A 59 -4.30 7.93 2.34
CA PRO A 59 -4.91 9.24 2.32
C PRO A 59 -6.43 9.14 2.16
N ASP A 60 -7.16 10.13 2.66
CA ASP A 60 -8.62 10.18 2.56
C ASP A 60 -9.11 10.31 1.10
N SER A 61 -8.25 10.72 0.16
CA SER A 61 -8.56 10.74 -1.28
C SER A 61 -8.84 9.35 -1.87
N LEU A 62 -8.33 8.29 -1.24
CA LEU A 62 -8.62 6.90 -1.63
C LEU A 62 -9.89 6.35 -0.97
N ARG A 63 -10.50 7.10 -0.04
CA ARG A 63 -11.72 6.62 0.64
C ARG A 63 -12.88 6.62 -0.34
N PRO A 64 -13.62 5.51 -0.46
CA PRO A 64 -14.85 5.50 -1.24
C PRO A 64 -15.86 6.53 -0.72
N GLY A 65 -16.62 7.13 -1.63
CA GLY A 65 -17.66 8.10 -1.30
C GLY A 65 -18.72 7.53 -0.34
N VAL A 66 -19.50 8.40 0.30
CA VAL A 66 -20.50 8.02 1.32
C VAL A 66 -21.42 6.90 0.82
N GLY A 67 -21.49 5.79 1.58
CA GLY A 67 -22.27 4.60 1.22
C GLY A 67 -21.66 3.73 0.11
N GLY A 68 -20.47 4.06 -0.38
CA GLY A 68 -19.69 3.28 -1.34
C GLY A 68 -18.65 2.39 -0.69
N SER A 69 -18.26 1.36 -1.44
CA SER A 69 -17.20 0.40 -1.11
C SER A 69 -16.32 0.21 -2.34
N ALA A 70 -15.02 -0.03 -2.13
CA ALA A 70 -14.10 -0.40 -3.20
C ALA A 70 -13.07 -1.42 -2.71
N THR A 71 -12.58 -2.24 -3.65
CA THR A 71 -11.56 -3.25 -3.40
C THR A 71 -10.23 -2.78 -3.93
N TYR A 72 -9.21 -2.85 -3.09
CA TYR A 72 -7.87 -2.42 -3.41
C TYR A 72 -6.91 -3.61 -3.38
N GLU A 73 -6.01 -3.65 -4.35
CA GLU A 73 -4.79 -4.44 -4.27
C GLU A 73 -3.63 -3.52 -3.89
N TRP A 74 -2.77 -3.95 -2.98
CA TRP A 74 -1.60 -3.18 -2.59
C TRP A 74 -0.34 -4.04 -2.57
N VAL A 75 0.77 -3.40 -2.93
CA VAL A 75 2.12 -3.97 -2.90
C VAL A 75 3.08 -2.98 -2.27
N VAL A 76 4.16 -3.50 -1.69
CA VAL A 76 5.28 -2.69 -1.21
C VAL A 76 6.58 -3.26 -1.75
N VAL A 77 7.33 -2.42 -2.45
CA VAL A 77 8.67 -2.71 -2.96
C VAL A 77 9.68 -1.72 -2.41
N VAL A 78 10.97 -1.97 -2.63
CA VAL A 78 12.06 -1.03 -2.30
C VAL A 78 12.55 -0.39 -3.59
N VAL A 79 12.75 0.92 -3.57
CA VAL A 79 13.27 1.73 -4.68
C VAL A 79 14.55 2.46 -4.28
N GLU A 80 15.39 2.84 -5.26
CA GLU A 80 16.72 3.45 -5.03
C GLU A 80 16.69 4.80 -4.28
N ASP A 81 15.64 5.61 -4.45
CA ASP A 81 15.51 6.93 -3.82
C ASP A 81 14.06 7.15 -3.33
N SER A 82 13.65 8.40 -3.16
CA SER A 82 12.36 8.87 -2.67
C SER A 82 11.39 9.24 -3.81
N ASP A 83 11.82 9.13 -5.07
CA ASP A 83 10.93 9.31 -6.22
C ASP A 83 10.13 8.01 -6.48
N PRO A 84 8.78 8.06 -6.57
CA PRO A 84 7.96 6.90 -6.92
C PRO A 84 8.34 6.21 -8.24
N ASP A 85 8.92 6.92 -9.20
CA ASP A 85 9.36 6.41 -10.50
C ASP A 85 10.81 5.91 -10.51
N SER A 86 11.48 5.90 -9.35
CA SER A 86 12.79 5.30 -9.16
C SER A 86 12.80 3.81 -9.50
N LEU A 87 13.99 3.29 -9.81
CA LEU A 87 14.20 1.87 -10.08
C LEU A 87 13.86 1.02 -8.85
N VAL A 88 13.12 -0.06 -9.08
CA VAL A 88 12.80 -1.07 -8.07
C VAL A 88 14.01 -1.97 -7.86
N ILE A 89 14.45 -2.10 -6.61
CA ILE A 89 15.65 -2.85 -6.21
C ILE A 89 15.36 -4.02 -5.25
N SER A 90 14.08 -4.29 -4.98
CA SER A 90 13.65 -5.53 -4.31
C SER A 90 12.91 -6.45 -5.27
N GLU A 91 12.86 -7.73 -4.94
CA GLU A 91 11.87 -8.62 -5.55
C GLU A 91 10.45 -8.09 -5.33
N GLN A 92 9.62 -8.21 -6.36
CA GLN A 92 8.20 -7.90 -6.25
C GLN A 92 7.52 -9.03 -5.47
N GLY A 93 7.04 -8.71 -4.26
CA GLY A 93 6.23 -9.65 -3.48
C GLY A 93 4.83 -9.78 -4.05
N GLU A 94 4.11 -10.82 -3.64
CA GLU A 94 2.68 -10.94 -3.93
C GLU A 94 1.91 -9.79 -3.26
N GLY A 95 1.02 -9.15 -4.03
CA GLY A 95 0.12 -8.14 -3.50
C GLY A 95 -0.89 -8.73 -2.54
N ARG A 96 -1.52 -7.85 -1.76
CA ARG A 96 -2.65 -8.21 -0.93
C ARG A 96 -3.88 -7.42 -1.28
N THR A 97 -5.05 -7.99 -1.05
CA THR A 97 -6.33 -7.32 -1.26
C THR A 97 -7.02 -6.95 0.05
N PHE A 98 -7.78 -5.86 0.03
CA PHE A 98 -8.74 -5.49 1.07
C PHE A 98 -9.90 -4.69 0.48
N THR A 99 -11.04 -4.67 1.17
CA THR A 99 -12.20 -3.86 0.85
C THR A 99 -12.35 -2.75 1.87
N TRP A 100 -12.55 -1.51 1.42
CA TRP A 100 -12.80 -0.34 2.28
C TRP A 100 -14.18 0.22 1.99
N GLY A 101 -14.96 0.50 3.03
CA GLY A 101 -16.31 1.06 2.92
C GLY A 101 -17.44 0.08 3.21
N SER A 102 -17.14 -1.12 3.72
CA SER A 102 -18.16 -2.12 4.12
C SER A 102 -19.01 -1.70 5.31
#